data_AF-A0A6P2SHZ2-F1
#
_entry.id   AF-A0A6P2SHZ2-F1
#
_cell.length_a   1.000
_cell.length_b   1.000
_cell.length_c   1.000
_cell.angle_alpha   90.00
_cell.angle_beta   90.00
_cell.angle_gamma   90.00
#
_symmetry.space_group_name_H-M   'P 1'
#
loop_
_entity.id
_entity.type
_entity.pdbx_description
1 polymer ?
#
loop_
_entity_poly.entity_id
_entity_poly.type
_entity_poly.pdbx_seq_one_letter_code
_entity_poly.pdbx_strand_id
1 'polypeptide(L)'
;MSRPKLYRLFQPDGGVMKLVQRTRLVRIRNMLADPARPRTRIADLAWRYGFASDKHFSQSFKAEFGHSPRETIEQSPRRSDEASLAPVAAAPRRALADPTFSEWIVKGNRRAA
;
A
#
# COMPACT_ATOMS: atom_id res chain seq x y z
N MET A 1 2.32 15.94 -23.03
CA MET A 1 1.37 14.82 -23.12
C MET A 1 0.09 15.19 -22.38
N SER A 2 -1.09 15.06 -22.99
CA SER A 2 -2.36 15.41 -22.34
C SER A 2 -2.86 14.28 -21.43
N ARG A 3 -3.60 14.62 -20.37
CA ARG A 3 -4.17 13.64 -19.42
C ARG A 3 -4.94 12.50 -20.13
N PRO A 4 -5.83 12.76 -21.11
CA PRO A 4 -6.56 11.68 -21.78
C PRO A 4 -5.66 10.71 -22.54
N LYS A 5 -4.59 11.22 -23.15
CA LYS A 5 -3.61 10.40 -23.86
C LYS A 5 -2.86 9.47 -22.90
N LEU A 6 -2.50 9.98 -21.71
CA LEU A 6 -1.92 9.15 -20.65
C LEU A 6 -2.87 8.04 -20.22
N TYR A 7 -4.13 8.35 -19.92
CA TYR A 7 -5.11 7.33 -19.51
C TYR A 7 -5.32 6.24 -20.57
N ARG A 8 -5.31 6.60 -21.87
CA ARG A 8 -5.44 5.65 -22.98
C ARG A 8 -4.25 4.69 -23.07
N LEU A 9 -3.03 5.18 -22.85
CA LEU A 9 -1.83 4.34 -22.89
C LEU A 9 -1.85 3.22 -21.85
N PHE A 10 -2.49 3.44 -20.69
CA PHE A 10 -2.59 2.44 -19.63
C PHE A 10 -3.86 1.58 -19.70
N GLN A 11 -4.78 1.81 -20.65
CA GLN A 11 -5.99 0.98 -20.79
C GLN A 11 -5.70 -0.52 -20.98
N PRO A 12 -4.71 -0.93 -21.80
CA PRO A 12 -4.41 -2.35 -21.99
C PRO A 12 -4.08 -3.08 -20.68
N ASP A 13 -3.46 -2.37 -19.73
CA ASP A 13 -3.04 -2.92 -18.44
C ASP A 13 -4.10 -2.81 -17.34
N GLY A 14 -5.33 -2.40 -17.68
CA GLY A 14 -6.43 -2.16 -16.74
C GLY A 14 -6.42 -0.76 -16.10
N GLY A 15 -5.72 0.19 -16.73
CA GLY A 15 -5.72 1.60 -16.38
C GLY A 15 -4.62 2.01 -15.38
N VAL A 16 -4.31 3.29 -15.37
CA VAL A 16 -3.29 3.88 -14.48
C VAL A 16 -3.61 3.65 -13.00
N MET A 17 -4.90 3.54 -12.63
CA MET A 17 -5.30 3.26 -11.25
C MET A 17 -4.89 1.86 -10.80
N LYS A 18 -5.02 0.85 -11.66
CA LYS A 18 -4.57 -0.51 -11.36
C LYS A 18 -3.06 -0.57 -11.21
N LEU A 19 -2.31 0.14 -12.05
CA LEU A 19 -0.86 0.25 -11.93
C LEU A 19 -0.44 0.87 -10.59
N VAL A 20 -1.05 2.02 -10.23
CA VAL A 20 -0.79 2.69 -8.95
C VAL A 20 -1.15 1.79 -7.76
N GLN A 21 -2.28 1.10 -7.83
CA GLN A 21 -2.70 0.15 -6.80
C GLN A 21 -1.68 -0.99 -6.64
N ARG A 22 -1.24 -1.60 -7.74
CA ARG A 22 -0.21 -2.65 -7.72
C ARG A 22 1.10 -2.13 -7.13
N THR A 23 1.56 -0.94 -7.50
CA THR A 23 2.78 -0.34 -6.92
C THR A 23 2.64 -0.15 -5.41
N ARG A 24 1.48 0.31 -4.92
CA ARG A 24 1.20 0.44 -3.48
C ARG A 24 1.22 -0.92 -2.79
N LEU A 25 0.55 -1.92 -3.36
CA LEU A 25 0.51 -3.29 -2.83
C LEU A 25 1.92 -3.91 -2.71
N VAL A 26 2.77 -3.74 -3.72
CA VAL A 26 4.16 -4.23 -3.71
C VAL A 26 4.97 -3.57 -2.59
N ARG A 27 4.84 -2.26 -2.40
CA ARG A 27 5.54 -1.54 -1.32
C ARG A 27 5.10 -2.04 0.06
N ILE A 28 3.79 -2.22 0.26
CA ILE A 28 3.26 -2.78 1.50
C ILE A 28 3.80 -4.18 1.71
N ARG A 29 3.74 -5.06 0.70
CA ARG A 29 4.26 -6.44 0.79
C ARG A 29 5.73 -6.46 1.22
N ASN A 30 6.57 -5.62 0.61
CA ASN A 30 7.99 -5.55 0.94
C ASN A 30 8.20 -5.13 2.40
N MET A 31 7.40 -4.17 2.91
CA MET A 31 7.44 -3.82 4.33
C MET A 31 6.94 -4.94 5.24
N LEU A 32 5.90 -5.69 4.82
CA LEU A 32 5.36 -6.80 5.60
C LEU A 32 6.33 -7.99 5.69
N ALA A 33 7.10 -8.22 4.63
CA ALA A 33 8.09 -9.28 4.55
C ALA A 33 9.40 -8.95 5.31
N ASP A 34 9.66 -7.66 5.57
CA ASP A 34 10.84 -7.21 6.31
C ASP A 34 10.76 -7.66 7.78
N PRO A 35 11.68 -8.52 8.27
CA PRO A 35 11.70 -8.97 9.65
C PRO A 35 12.07 -7.86 10.64
N ALA A 36 12.71 -6.78 10.18
CA ALA A 36 13.03 -5.60 11.00
C ALA A 36 11.88 -4.58 11.06
N ARG A 37 10.71 -4.91 10.48
CA ARG A 37 9.56 -4.02 10.48
C ARG A 37 9.11 -3.67 11.91
N PRO A 38 8.84 -2.38 12.20
CA PRO A 38 8.19 -2.00 13.46
C PRO A 38 6.82 -2.68 13.55
N ARG A 39 6.39 -3.07 14.77
CA ARG A 39 5.09 -3.72 15.09
C ARG A 39 3.88 -2.82 14.80
N THR A 40 3.73 -2.44 13.55
CA THR A 40 2.70 -1.55 13.02
C THR A 40 1.50 -2.40 12.66
N ARG A 41 0.28 -1.92 12.90
CA ARG A 41 -0.92 -2.66 12.48
C ARG A 41 -1.00 -2.67 10.95
N ILE A 42 -1.53 -3.75 10.39
CA ILE A 42 -1.72 -3.88 8.93
C ILE A 42 -2.69 -2.82 8.42
N ALA A 43 -3.75 -2.53 9.19
CA ALA A 43 -4.72 -1.46 8.91
C ALA A 43 -4.03 -0.08 8.79
N ASP A 44 -3.18 0.28 9.75
CA ASP A 44 -2.44 1.55 9.72
C ASP A 44 -1.53 1.64 8.49
N LEU A 45 -0.92 0.52 8.09
CA LEU A 45 -0.08 0.46 6.91
C LEU A 45 -0.92 0.62 5.63
N ALA A 46 -2.05 -0.07 5.53
CA ALA A 46 -2.97 0.07 4.40
C ALA A 46 -3.44 1.53 4.27
N TRP A 47 -3.82 2.16 5.38
CA TRP A 47 -4.26 3.55 5.42
C TRP A 47 -3.16 4.52 4.97
N ARG A 48 -1.91 4.37 5.45
CA ARG A 48 -0.75 5.18 5.03
C ARG A 48 -0.47 5.11 3.53
N TYR A 49 -0.80 3.99 2.89
CA TYR A 49 -0.63 3.79 1.45
C TYR A 49 -1.89 4.11 0.64
N GLY A 50 -2.91 4.70 1.27
CA GLY A 50 -4.10 5.24 0.62
C GLY A 50 -5.21 4.22 0.37
N PHE A 51 -5.29 3.16 1.18
CA PHE A 51 -6.46 2.28 1.22
C PHE A 51 -7.45 2.77 2.28
N ALA A 52 -8.70 3.00 1.86
CA ALA A 52 -9.74 3.51 2.74
C ALA A 52 -10.43 2.43 3.61
N SER A 53 -10.27 1.15 3.25
CA SER A 53 -10.90 0.04 3.96
C SER A 53 -9.97 -1.17 4.02
N ASP A 54 -9.83 -1.74 5.21
CA ASP A 54 -9.10 -2.98 5.45
C ASP A 54 -9.62 -4.16 4.63
N LYS A 55 -10.94 -4.21 4.41
CA LYS A 55 -11.59 -5.25 3.60
C LYS A 55 -11.18 -5.11 2.14
N HIS A 56 -11.27 -3.90 1.59
CA HIS A 56 -10.87 -3.63 0.21
C HIS A 56 -9.37 -3.90 0.01
N PHE A 57 -8.53 -3.45 0.94
CA PHE A 57 -7.11 -3.73 0.94
C PHE A 57 -6.82 -5.25 0.94
N SER A 58 -7.42 -6.01 1.87
CA SER A 58 -7.16 -7.44 2.00
C SER A 58 -7.61 -8.23 0.76
N GLN A 59 -8.73 -7.83 0.15
CA GLN A 59 -9.21 -8.42 -1.11
C GLN A 59 -8.28 -8.10 -2.28
N SER A 60 -7.87 -6.84 -2.45
CA SER A 60 -6.94 -6.45 -3.51
C SER A 60 -5.55 -7.07 -3.32
N PHE A 61 -5.07 -7.18 -2.08
CA PHE A 61 -3.79 -7.80 -1.77
C PHE A 61 -3.81 -9.30 -2.09
N LYS A 62 -4.87 -10.02 -1.66
CA LYS A 62 -5.03 -11.44 -1.98
C LYS A 62 -5.22 -11.68 -3.47
N ALA A 63 -5.95 -10.81 -4.17
CA ALA A 63 -6.12 -10.91 -5.61
C ALA A 63 -4.79 -10.73 -6.37
N GLU A 64 -3.89 -9.88 -5.88
CA GLU A 64 -2.59 -9.61 -6.52
C GLU A 64 -1.52 -10.66 -6.18
N PHE A 65 -1.50 -11.18 -4.95
CA PHE A 65 -0.42 -12.06 -4.45
C PHE A 65 -0.84 -13.50 -4.10
N GLY A 66 -2.13 -13.82 -4.17
CA GLY A 66 -2.68 -15.15 -3.85
C GLY A 66 -2.86 -15.45 -2.36
N HIS A 67 -2.20 -14.70 -1.48
CA HIS A 67 -2.29 -14.83 -0.02
C HIS A 67 -2.61 -13.50 0.65
N SER A 68 -3.06 -13.54 1.90
CA SER A 68 -3.39 -12.38 2.71
C SER A 68 -2.14 -11.64 3.22
N PRO A 69 -2.28 -10.37 3.64
CA PRO A 69 -1.22 -9.62 4.30
C PRO A 69 -0.68 -10.28 5.59
N ARG A 70 -1.54 -11.01 6.33
CA ARG A 70 -1.14 -11.71 7.56
C ARG A 70 -0.24 -12.90 7.24
N GLU A 71 -0.61 -13.69 6.24
CA GLU A 71 0.20 -14.83 5.79
C GLU A 71 1.60 -14.38 5.33
N THR A 72 1.74 -13.18 4.74
CA THR A 72 3.06 -12.59 4.42
C THR A 72 3.92 -12.36 5.65
N ILE A 73 3.33 -11.93 6.77
CA ILE A 73 4.07 -11.72 8.03
C ILE A 73 4.45 -13.07 8.65
N GLU A 74 3.54 -14.05 8.60
CA GLU A 74 3.78 -15.39 9.15
C GLU A 74 4.88 -16.15 8.40
N GLN A 75 5.01 -15.92 7.09
CA GLN A 75 6.06 -16.49 6.24
C GLN A 75 7.40 -15.77 6.37
N SER A 76 7.44 -14.55 6.93
CA SER A 76 8.71 -13.86 7.18
C SER A 76 9.49 -14.66 8.23
N PRO A 77 10.76 -15.03 7.97
CA PRO A 77 11.54 -15.83 8.91
C PRO A 77 11.57 -15.09 10.24
N ARG A 78 10.96 -15.71 11.27
CA ARG A 78 11.05 -15.19 12.63
C ARG A 78 12.52 -15.08 12.94
N ARG A 79 12.99 -13.85 13.16
CA ARG A 79 14.36 -13.56 13.57
C ARG A 79 14.56 -14.09 14.98
N SER A 80 14.63 -15.41 15.11
CA SER A 80 15.12 -16.07 16.30
C SER A 80 16.62 -15.73 16.36
N ASP A 81 16.99 -15.02 17.43
CA ASP A 81 18.34 -15.02 17.99
C ASP A 81 19.47 -14.37 17.15
N GLU A 82 19.65 -13.03 17.15
CA GLU A 82 21.02 -12.44 16.97
C GLU A 82 21.17 -10.93 17.25
N ALA A 83 20.12 -10.10 17.25
CA ALA A 83 20.31 -8.64 17.08
C ALA A 83 20.26 -7.81 18.37
N SER A 84 21.09 -8.17 19.36
CA SER A 84 21.25 -7.44 20.63
C SER A 84 22.09 -6.16 20.54
N LEU A 85 22.69 -5.79 19.39
CA LEU A 85 23.66 -4.69 19.34
C LEU A 85 23.46 -3.76 18.13
N ALA A 86 22.75 -2.65 18.33
CA ALA A 86 23.15 -1.28 17.94
C ALA A 86 21.95 -0.33 17.78
N PRO A 87 22.04 0.93 18.27
CA PRO A 87 21.02 1.95 18.08
C PRO A 87 21.31 2.73 16.79
N VAL A 88 20.40 2.70 15.82
CA VAL A 88 20.47 3.64 14.68
C VAL A 88 19.37 4.67 14.84
N ALA A 89 19.83 5.85 15.23
CA ALA A 89 19.14 7.11 15.39
C ALA A 89 17.94 7.30 14.43
N ALA A 90 16.79 7.56 15.05
CA ALA A 90 15.56 7.96 14.41
C ALA A 90 15.73 9.33 13.71
N ALA A 91 15.73 9.34 12.39
CA ALA A 91 15.51 10.57 11.62
C ALA A 91 14.00 10.83 11.47
N PRO A 92 13.50 12.06 11.65
CA PRO A 92 12.08 12.36 11.66
C PRO A 92 11.54 12.41 10.22
N ARG A 93 10.96 11.32 9.72
CA ARG A 93 10.32 11.30 8.40
C ARG A 93 8.85 11.74 8.48
N ARG A 94 8.72 13.07 8.48
CA ARG A 94 7.70 13.93 7.86
C ARG A 94 6.31 13.30 7.66
N ALA A 95 5.37 13.75 8.48
CA ALA A 95 3.94 13.48 8.38
C ALA A 95 3.38 13.90 7.00
N LEU A 96 2.92 12.93 6.21
CA LEU A 96 2.01 13.18 5.10
C LEU A 96 0.58 13.00 5.59
N ALA A 97 0.06 14.03 6.25
CA ALA A 97 -1.37 14.29 6.25
C ALA A 97 -1.61 15.20 5.03
N ASP A 98 -2.13 14.62 3.94
CA ASP A 98 -2.59 15.42 2.81
C ASP A 98 -4.10 15.16 2.61
N PRO A 99 -4.98 16.10 3.06
CA PRO A 99 -6.43 15.90 3.11
C PRO A 99 -7.12 15.93 1.72
N THR A 100 -6.39 16.18 0.64
CA THR A 100 -6.99 16.37 -0.70
C THR A 100 -7.35 15.08 -1.44
N PHE A 101 -6.69 13.94 -1.18
CA PHE A 101 -6.95 12.70 -1.93
C PHE A 101 -8.30 12.06 -1.57
N SER A 102 -8.69 12.16 -0.29
CA SER A 102 -9.95 11.61 0.23
C SER A 102 -11.17 12.37 -0.29
N GLU A 103 -11.06 13.69 -0.49
CA GLU A 103 -12.15 14.49 -1.08
C GLU A 103 -12.40 14.19 -2.56
N TRP A 104 -11.34 13.82 -3.31
CA TRP A 104 -11.48 13.52 -4.73
C TRP A 104 -12.23 12.21 -5.02
N ILE A 105 -12.02 11.18 -4.18
CA ILE A 105 -12.68 9.88 -4.35
C ILE A 105 -14.18 9.94 -4.01
N VAL A 106 -14.58 10.73 -3.01
CA VAL A 106 -15.99 10.82 -2.59
C VAL A 106 -16.82 11.66 -3.57
N LYS A 107 -16.21 12.65 -4.24
CA LYS A 107 -16.94 13.63 -5.09
C LYS A 107 -16.88 13.35 -6.59
N GLY A 108 -16.00 12.46 -7.06
CA GLY A 108 -15.67 12.33 -8.49
C GLY A 108 -16.50 11.39 -9.39
N ASN A 109 -17.45 10.60 -8.88
CA ASN A 109 -18.14 9.59 -9.70
C ASN A 109 -19.68 9.67 -9.71
N ARG A 110 -20.24 10.86 -9.52
CA ARG A 110 -21.67 11.14 -9.76
C ARG A 110 -21.84 12.32 -10.71
N ARG A 111 -21.63 12.07 -12.01
CA ARG A 111 -22.33 12.70 -13.15
C ARG A 111 -21.68 12.25 -14.47
N ALA A 112 -22.19 11.15 -15.00
CA ALA A 112 -22.19 10.82 -16.43
C ALA A 112 -23.28 9.77 -16.68
N ALA A 113 -24.53 10.23 -16.62
CA ALA A 113 -25.72 9.74 -17.33
C ALA A 113 -26.83 10.77 -17.07
#